data_AF-A0AA41X4N6-F1
#
_entry.id   AF-A0AA41X4N6-F1
#
_cell.length_a   1.000
_cell.length_b   1.000
_cell.length_c   1.000
_cell.angle_alpha   90.00
_cell.angle_beta   90.00
_cell.angle_gamma   90.00
#
_symmetry.space_group_name_H-M   'P 1'
#
loop_
_entity.id
_entity.type
_entity.pdbx_description
1 polymer ?
#
loop_
_entity_poly.entity_id
_entity_poly.type
_entity_poly.pdbx_seq_one_letter_code
_entity_poly.pdbx_strand_id
1 'polypeptide(L)' 'GSEAVFALDKHHHIEAGRLFPVCGNTWRMLSETRFAPYFRFYGDFDRHYGVFAGCGSSLPFDEGAQASEGRCC' A
#
# COMPACT_ATOMS: atom_id res chain seq x y z
N GLY A 1 7.98 -5.61 -18.17
CA GLY A 1 7.33 -4.30 -18.00
C GLY A 1 7.44 -3.55 -19.30
N SER A 2 6.40 -2.85 -19.71
CA SER A 2 6.55 -1.80 -20.72
C SER A 2 7.26 -0.61 -20.07
N GLU A 3 8.02 0.16 -20.84
CA GLU A 3 8.74 1.35 -20.33
C GLU A 3 7.80 2.39 -19.68
N ALA A 4 6.51 2.33 -20.01
CA ALA A 4 5.47 3.21 -19.49
C ALA A 4 4.79 2.72 -18.19
N VAL A 5 4.89 1.44 -17.81
CA VAL A 5 4.12 0.88 -16.68
C VAL A 5 4.98 -0.05 -15.81
N PHE A 6 5.04 0.26 -14.52
CA PHE A 6 5.61 -0.59 -13.49
C PHE A 6 4.53 -1.46 -12.84
N ALA A 7 4.61 -2.77 -13.02
CA ALA A 7 3.76 -3.74 -12.35
C ALA A 7 4.43 -4.21 -11.05
N LEU A 8 3.95 -3.75 -9.89
CA LEU A 8 4.47 -4.19 -8.58
C LEU A 8 3.91 -5.58 -8.21
N ASP A 9 2.62 -5.79 -8.45
CA ASP A 9 1.91 -7.07 -8.29
C ASP A 9 0.70 -7.13 -9.23
N LYS A 10 -0.24 -8.07 -8.99
CA LYS A 10 -1.44 -8.26 -9.82
C LYS A 10 -2.40 -7.07 -9.82
N HIS A 11 -2.37 -6.21 -8.79
CA HIS A 11 -3.30 -5.11 -8.59
C HIS A 11 -2.64 -3.73 -8.78
N HIS A 12 -1.32 -3.64 -8.66
CA HIS A 12 -0.59 -2.37 -8.74
C HIS A 12 0.12 -2.20 -10.10
N HIS A 13 -0.58 -1.54 -11.05
CA HIS A 13 -0.01 -1.08 -12.32
C HIS A 13 0.20 0.43 -12.26
N ILE A 14 1.44 0.85 -12.04
CA ILE A 14 1.81 2.26 -11.84
C ILE A 14 2.35 2.83 -13.14
N GLU A 15 1.62 3.79 -13.71
CA GLU A 15 2.02 4.48 -14.94
C GLU A 15 3.11 5.54 -14.66
N ALA A 16 4.13 5.59 -15.52
CA ALA A 16 5.17 6.59 -15.44
C ALA A 16 4.61 8.01 -15.64
N GLY A 17 5.08 8.97 -14.84
CA GLY A 17 4.69 10.38 -14.96
C GLY A 17 3.30 10.72 -14.42
N ARG A 18 2.58 9.79 -13.79
CA ARG A 18 1.27 10.03 -13.18
C ARG A 18 1.29 9.81 -11.67
N LEU A 19 0.48 10.58 -10.95
CA LEU A 19 0.22 10.31 -9.54
C LEU A 19 -0.65 9.05 -9.42
N PHE A 20 -0.23 8.14 -8.56
CA PHE A 20 -0.93 6.90 -8.28
C PHE A 20 -1.09 6.75 -6.76
N PRO A 21 -2.30 6.84 -6.19
CA PRO A 21 -2.52 6.70 -4.77
C PRO A 21 -2.30 5.24 -4.34
N VAL A 22 -1.63 5.04 -3.21
CA VAL A 22 -1.33 3.72 -2.66
C VAL A 22 -1.64 3.68 -1.17
N CYS A 23 -1.82 2.47 -0.63
CA CYS A 23 -1.88 2.27 0.82
C CYS A 23 -0.50 2.45 1.46
N GLY A 24 -0.47 2.63 2.78
CA GLY A 24 0.79 2.84 3.53
C GLY A 24 1.81 1.72 3.37
N ASN A 25 1.36 0.46 3.28
CA ASN A 25 2.26 -0.68 3.08
C ASN A 25 2.96 -0.61 1.72
N THR A 26 2.20 -0.36 0.65
CA THR A 26 2.77 -0.19 -0.69
C THR A 26 3.69 1.01 -0.77
N TRP A 27 3.35 2.11 -0.09
CA TRP A 27 4.24 3.27 0.01
C TRP A 27 5.61 2.86 0.57
N ARG A 28 5.64 2.15 1.71
CA ARG A 28 6.89 1.68 2.33
C ARG A 28 7.64 0.67 1.48
N MET A 29 6.93 -0.25 0.82
CA MET A 29 7.56 -1.20 -0.11
C MET A 29 8.31 -0.50 -1.24
N LEU A 30 7.79 0.63 -1.72
CA LEU A 30 8.43 1.41 -2.77
C LEU A 30 9.56 2.30 -2.22
N SER A 31 9.36 2.97 -1.09
CA SER A 31 10.30 3.97 -0.54
C SER A 31 11.47 3.38 0.23
N GLU A 32 11.32 2.19 0.82
CA GLU A 32 12.33 1.59 1.71
C GLU A 32 13.10 0.45 1.04
N THR A 33 12.98 0.30 -0.28
CA THR A 33 13.65 -0.76 -1.04
C THR A 33 14.42 -0.21 -2.24
N ARG A 34 15.02 -1.11 -3.04
CA ARG A 34 15.70 -0.79 -4.30
C ARG A 34 14.85 -0.01 -5.31
N PHE A 35 13.54 0.10 -5.10
CA PHE A 35 12.64 0.85 -5.96
C PHE A 35 12.66 2.35 -5.69
N ALA A 36 13.09 2.79 -4.50
CA ALA A 36 13.00 4.19 -4.07
C ALA A 36 13.57 5.21 -5.07
N PRO A 37 14.71 4.98 -5.76
CA PRO A 37 15.26 5.94 -6.72
C PRO A 37 14.37 6.18 -7.95
N TYR A 38 13.42 5.30 -8.25
CA TYR A 38 12.58 5.36 -9.44
C TYR A 38 11.21 6.01 -9.19
N PHE A 39 10.88 6.33 -7.95
CA PHE A 39 9.60 6.92 -7.57
C PHE A 39 9.79 8.24 -6.85
N ARG A 40 8.84 9.15 -7.06
CA ARG A 40 8.69 10.36 -6.25
C ARG A 40 7.50 10.18 -5.32
N PHE A 41 7.73 10.35 -4.04
CA PHE A 41 6.73 10.17 -2.99
C PHE A 41 6.10 11.51 -2.62
N TYR A 42 4.79 11.51 -2.39
CA TYR A 42 4.01 12.67 -1.95
C TYR A 42 3.16 12.29 -0.74
N GLY A 43 3.09 13.19 0.25
CA GLY A 43 2.39 12.96 1.53
C GLY A 43 3.29 12.41 2.64
N ASP A 44 2.69 12.21 3.81
CA ASP A 44 3.30 11.71 5.04
C ASP A 44 2.35 10.73 5.76
N PHE A 45 2.76 10.26 6.94
CA PHE A 45 1.97 9.35 7.78
C PHE A 45 1.36 10.05 9.01
N ASP A 46 1.35 11.38 9.06
CA ASP A 46 0.95 12.14 10.26
C ASP A 46 -0.56 12.03 10.53
N ARG A 47 -1.34 11.71 9.48
CA ARG A 47 -2.79 11.50 9.58
C ARG A 47 -3.21 10.19 8.92
N HIS A 48 -3.86 9.34 9.71
CA HIS A 48 -4.51 8.13 9.20
C HIS A 48 -5.91 8.46 8.64
N TYR A 49 -6.13 8.15 7.36
CA TYR A 49 -7.41 8.40 6.66
C TYR A 49 -8.34 7.18 6.60
N GLY A 50 -7.98 6.09 7.28
CA GLY A 50 -8.72 4.82 7.23
C GLY A 50 -8.18 3.84 6.21
N VAL A 51 -8.92 2.74 6.01
CA VAL A 51 -8.53 1.65 5.11
C VAL A 51 -8.55 2.12 3.66
N PHE A 52 -7.45 1.88 2.95
CA PHE A 52 -7.35 2.21 1.52
C PHE A 52 -8.32 1.35 0.70
N ALA A 53 -9.07 1.97 -0.21
CA ALA A 53 -10.07 1.29 -1.03
C ALA A 53 -9.45 0.11 -1.80
N GLY A 54 -10.02 -1.09 -1.63
CA GLY A 54 -9.51 -2.32 -2.26
C GLY A 54 -8.33 -3.00 -1.54
N CYS A 55 -7.81 -2.43 -0.45
CA CYS A 55 -6.70 -3.01 0.34
C CYS A 55 -7.16 -3.69 1.65
N GLY A 56 -8.45 -4.02 1.78
CA GLY A 56 -9.01 -4.57 3.03
C GLY A 56 -10.35 -5.26 2.85
N SER A 57 -10.61 -5.83 1.66
CA SER A 57 -11.85 -6.55 1.41
C SER A 57 -11.95 -7.78 2.33
N SER A 58 -12.97 -7.73 3.20
CA SER A 58 -13.46 -8.73 4.15
C SER A 58 -12.46 -9.19 5.21
N LEU A 59 -12.30 -8.40 6.28
CA LEU A 59 -12.02 -9.01 7.58
C LEU A 59 -13.29 -9.76 8.02
N PRO A 60 -13.23 -11.07 8.29
CA PRO A 60 -14.42 -11.87 8.61
C PRO A 60 -15.01 -11.59 10.01
N PHE A 61 -14.60 -10.53 10.69
CA PHE A 61 -14.93 -10.25 12.10
C PHE A 61 -15.31 -8.78 12.35
N ASP A 62 -15.95 -8.11 11.39
CA ASP A 62 -16.53 -6.79 11.62
C ASP A 62 -17.91 -6.88 12.31
N GLU A 63 -17.95 -7.60 13.44
CA GLU A 63 -19.02 -7.47 14.44
C GLU A 63 -18.38 -7.56 15.85
N GLY A 64 -17.99 -6.39 16.38
CA GLY A 64 -17.85 -6.16 17.82
C GLY A 64 -16.64 -6.81 18.52
N ALA A 65 -15.60 -6.00 18.73
CA ALA A 65 -14.66 -6.06 19.85
C ALA A 65 -14.10 -7.44 20.28
N GLN A 66 -12.83 -7.69 19.98
CA GLN A 66 -11.81 -8.04 21.00
C GLN A 66 -10.40 -8.08 20.40
N ALA A 67 -9.51 -7.29 20.99
CA ALA A 67 -8.09 -7.39 20.77
C ALA A 67 -7.63 -8.82 21.09
N SER A 68 -7.09 -9.51 20.10
CA SER A 68 -6.40 -10.78 20.28
C SER A 68 -4.97 -10.60 19.81
N GLU A 69 -4.07 -10.39 20.77
CA GLU A 69 -2.63 -10.50 20.58
C GLU A 69 -2.31 -11.95 20.15
N GLY A 70 -2.09 -12.15 18.85
CA GLY A 70 -1.74 -13.45 18.26
C GLY A 70 -0.22 -13.58 18.12
N ARG A 71 0.36 -14.35 19.03
CA ARG A 71 1.80 -14.58 19.25
C ARG A 71 2.55 -15.24 18.08
N CYS A 72 3.83 -14.89 18.02
CA CYS A 72 5.01 -15.74 17.75
C CYS A 72 4.76 -17.25 17.70
N CYS A 73 5.17 -17.86 16.58
CA CYS A 73 6.04 -19.03 16.47
C CYS A 73 6.82 -18.92 15.15
#